data_AF-A0A0F9AMJ0-F1
#
_entry.id   AF-A0A0F9AMJ0-F1
#
_cell.length_a   1.000
_cell.length_b   1.000
_cell.length_c   1.000
_cell.angle_alpha   90.00
_cell.angle_beta   90.00
_cell.angle_gamma   90.00
#
_symmetry.space_group_name_H-M   'P 1'
#
loop_
_entity.id
_entity.type
_entity.pdbx_description
1 polymer ?
#
loop_
_entity_poly.entity_id
_entity_poly.type
_entity_poly.pdbx_seq_one_letter_code
_entity_poly.pdbx_strand_id
1 'polypeptide(L)'
;FTWIRATTSQVVSPNPAKVGSIIVTPDSDSNKADVTFYDGESTSDPQILQIRGGGGITDTVNFQPYLQTKRGLYMSEGSNVAEVLIQLMWEPE
;
A
#
# COMPACT_ATOMS: atom_id res chain seq x y z
N PHE A 1 -7.44 5.95 13.45
CA PHE A 1 -6.58 5.44 12.38
C PHE A 1 -5.99 4.13 12.83
N THR A 2 -5.63 3.26 11.88
CA THR A 2 -5.07 1.93 12.12
C THR A 2 -3.90 1.72 11.15
N TRP A 3 -2.88 0.97 11.60
CA TRP A 3 -1.78 0.53 10.73
C TRP A 3 -2.01 -0.91 10.32
N ILE A 4 -2.04 -1.15 9.01
CA ILE A 4 -2.07 -2.49 8.44
C ILE A 4 -0.66 -2.84 8.00
N ARG A 5 -0.19 -4.00 8.45
CA ARG A 5 1.09 -4.58 8.05
C ARG A 5 0.87 -5.58 6.93
N ALA A 6 1.59 -5.43 5.83
CA ALA A 6 1.54 -6.33 4.70
C ALA A 6 2.94 -6.80 4.31
N THR A 7 3.11 -8.12 4.25
CA THR A 7 4.34 -8.78 3.77
C THR A 7 4.09 -9.59 2.50
N THR A 8 2.83 -9.69 2.06
CA THR A 8 2.42 -10.32 0.82
C THR A 8 1.24 -9.57 0.23
N SER A 9 0.92 -9.82 -1.05
CA SER A 9 -0.31 -9.29 -1.66
C SER A 9 -1.56 -9.67 -0.85
N GLN A 10 -2.43 -8.70 -0.57
CA GLN A 10 -3.65 -8.93 0.22
C GLN A 10 -4.68 -7.80 0.06
N VAL A 11 -5.93 -8.09 0.45
CA VAL A 11 -6.93 -7.08 0.73
C VAL A 11 -6.55 -6.36 2.02
N VAL A 12 -6.30 -5.06 1.92
CA VAL A 12 -5.97 -4.17 3.05
C VAL A 12 -7.25 -3.69 3.72
N SER A 13 -8.28 -3.44 2.92
CA SER A 13 -9.63 -3.07 3.38
C SER A 13 -10.66 -3.57 2.37
N PRO A 14 -11.72 -4.29 2.77
CA PRO A 14 -12.84 -4.64 1.89
C PRO A 14 -13.79 -3.46 1.64
N ASN A 15 -13.59 -2.33 2.33
CA ASN A 15 -14.51 -1.20 2.34
C ASN A 15 -13.86 0.07 1.76
N PRO A 16 -14.65 1.09 1.36
CA PRO A 16 -14.10 2.39 0.99
C PRO A 16 -13.26 2.97 2.13
N ALA A 17 -12.01 3.36 1.86
CA ALA A 17 -11.06 3.74 2.90
C ALA A 17 -10.36 5.07 2.57
N LYS A 18 -9.78 5.67 3.61
CA LYS A 18 -8.87 6.83 3.47
C LYS A 18 -7.48 6.44 3.91
N VAL A 19 -6.49 6.55 3.02
CA VAL A 19 -5.09 6.26 3.31
C VAL A 19 -4.34 7.56 3.59
N GLY A 20 -3.68 7.60 4.74
CA GLY A 20 -2.86 8.73 5.19
C GLY A 20 -1.41 8.63 4.72
N SER A 21 -0.82 7.46 4.93
CA SER A 21 0.60 7.20 4.67
C SER A 21 0.81 5.76 4.25
N ILE A 22 1.83 5.53 3.42
CA ILE A 22 2.33 4.20 3.06
C ILE A 22 3.84 4.20 3.26
N ILE A 23 4.34 3.21 3.99
CA ILE A 23 5.77 2.99 4.21
C ILE A 23 6.14 1.68 3.52
N VAL A 24 7.18 1.69 2.70
CA VAL A 24 7.65 0.52 1.95
C VAL A 24 9.08 0.24 2.36
N THR A 25 9.34 -0.97 2.84
CA THR A 25 10.66 -1.45 3.23
C THR A 25 11.12 -2.51 2.23
N PRO A 26 12.25 -2.31 1.53
CA PRO A 26 12.80 -3.32 0.64
C PRO A 26 13.36 -4.53 1.39
N ASP A 27 13.44 -5.67 0.71
CA ASP A 27 14.23 -6.81 1.18
C ASP A 27 15.70 -6.44 1.34
N SER A 28 16.38 -7.02 2.35
CA SER A 28 17.74 -6.66 2.75
C SER A 28 18.78 -6.76 1.63
N ASP A 29 18.51 -7.59 0.62
CA ASP A 29 19.42 -7.84 -0.50
C ASP A 29 19.04 -7.07 -1.78
N SER A 30 18.02 -6.20 -1.71
CA SER A 30 17.52 -5.46 -2.86
C SER A 30 17.67 -3.95 -2.73
N ASN A 31 18.09 -3.33 -3.85
CA ASN A 31 18.15 -1.88 -3.98
C ASN A 31 16.83 -1.27 -4.47
N LYS A 32 15.79 -2.06 -4.67
CA LYS A 32 14.49 -1.62 -5.20
C LYS A 32 13.35 -2.36 -4.52
N ALA A 33 12.22 -1.70 -4.35
CA ALA A 33 10.98 -2.33 -3.88
C ALA A 33 9.81 -1.78 -4.68
N ASP A 34 8.94 -2.64 -5.18
CA ASP A 34 7.78 -2.23 -5.97
C ASP A 34 6.49 -2.71 -5.31
N VAL A 35 5.53 -1.80 -5.12
CA VAL A 35 4.18 -2.14 -4.63
C VAL A 35 3.14 -1.37 -5.44
N THR A 36 2.03 -2.03 -5.73
CA THR A 36 0.91 -1.44 -6.49
C THR A 36 -0.37 -1.55 -5.68
N PHE A 37 -1.16 -0.48 -5.65
CA PHE A 37 -2.43 -0.43 -4.97
C PHE A 37 -3.58 -0.27 -5.96
N TYR A 38 -4.70 -0.92 -5.64
CA TYR A 38 -5.90 -0.98 -6.45
C TYR A 38 -7.13 -0.58 -5.63
N ASP A 39 -8.08 0.11 -6.25
CA ASP A 39 -9.37 0.49 -5.67
C ASP A 39 -10.37 -0.65 -5.80
N GLY A 40 -10.30 -1.61 -4.87
CA GLY A 40 -11.08 -2.82 -4.83
C GLY A 40 -10.38 -3.90 -4.00
N GLU A 41 -10.57 -5.17 -4.38
CA GLU A 41 -10.08 -6.33 -3.62
C GLU A 41 -9.12 -7.22 -4.42
N SER A 42 -8.75 -6.82 -5.65
CA SER A 42 -7.90 -7.62 -6.53
C SER A 42 -7.05 -6.79 -7.49
N THR A 43 -6.13 -7.44 -8.21
CA THR A 43 -5.35 -6.82 -9.29
C THR A 43 -6.15 -6.56 -10.57
N SER A 44 -7.40 -7.05 -10.64
CA SER A 44 -8.31 -6.78 -11.76
C SER A 44 -9.07 -5.47 -11.60
N ASP A 45 -9.05 -4.90 -10.38
CA ASP A 45 -9.62 -3.61 -10.08
C ASP A 45 -8.73 -2.46 -10.63
N PRO A 46 -9.26 -1.23 -10.74
CA PRO A 46 -8.48 -0.06 -11.14
C PRO A 46 -7.28 0.21 -10.24
N GLN A 47 -6.10 0.25 -10.83
CA GLN A 47 -4.88 0.71 -10.18
C GLN A 47 -5.00 2.19 -9.80
N ILE A 48 -4.65 2.52 -8.56
CA ILE A 48 -4.70 3.89 -8.04
C ILE A 48 -3.34 4.47 -7.68
N LEU A 49 -2.35 3.62 -7.39
CA LEU A 49 -1.01 4.05 -7.01
C LEU A 49 0.00 2.94 -7.31
N GLN A 50 1.19 3.33 -7.76
CA GLN A 50 2.36 2.48 -7.74
C GLN A 50 3.48 3.22 -7.03
N ILE A 51 4.11 2.55 -6.06
CA ILE A 51 5.29 3.06 -5.36
C ILE A 51 6.46 2.20 -5.80
N ARG A 52 7.53 2.86 -6.23
CA ARG A 52 8.79 2.22 -6.59
C ARG A 52 9.88 2.83 -5.73
N GLY A 53 10.22 2.14 -4.65
CA GLY A 53 11.31 2.49 -3.76
C GLY A 53 12.66 2.16 -4.37
N GLY A 54 13.67 2.94 -4.03
CA GLY A 54 15.01 2.83 -4.62
C GLY A 54 16.11 3.10 -3.60
N GLY A 55 17.29 2.50 -3.81
CA GLY A 55 18.46 2.70 -2.95
C GLY A 55 18.51 1.81 -1.71
N GLY A 56 17.64 0.80 -1.60
CA GLY A 56 17.65 -0.15 -0.48
C GLY A 56 17.25 0.47 0.86
N ILE A 57 16.55 1.60 0.83
CA ILE A 57 16.07 2.33 2.01
C ILE A 57 14.56 2.16 2.16
N THR A 58 14.08 2.30 3.40
CA THR A 58 12.65 2.41 3.67
C THR A 58 12.13 3.76 3.19
N ASP A 59 11.17 3.72 2.28
CA ASP A 59 10.53 4.91 1.70
C ASP A 59 9.17 5.17 2.36
N THR A 60 8.83 6.44 2.56
CA THR A 60 7.54 6.86 3.11
C THR A 60 6.83 7.81 2.14
N VAL A 61 5.60 7.48 1.79
CA VAL A 61 4.70 8.31 0.98
C VAL A 61 3.57 8.81 1.87
N ASN A 62 3.46 10.13 2.02
CA ASN A 62 2.40 10.78 2.79
C ASN A 62 1.41 11.46 1.84
N PHE A 63 0.11 11.31 2.09
CA PHE A 63 -0.96 11.88 1.25
C PHE A 63 -1.60 13.10 1.90
N GLN A 64 -1.60 14.22 1.18
CA GLN A 64 -2.32 15.44 1.55
C GLN A 64 -2.97 16.07 0.31
N PRO A 65 -4.30 15.97 0.10
CA PRO A 65 -5.29 15.27 0.96
C PRO A 65 -5.11 13.75 0.94
N TYR A 66 -5.80 13.04 1.84
CA TYR A 66 -5.76 11.57 1.91
C TYR A 66 -6.14 10.91 0.59
N LEU A 67 -5.50 9.79 0.28
CA LEU A 67 -5.87 8.93 -0.84
C LEU A 67 -7.18 8.22 -0.50
N GLN A 68 -8.23 8.45 -1.28
CA GLN A 68 -9.56 7.87 -1.05
C GLN A 68 -9.80 6.71 -2.00
N THR A 69 -10.33 5.62 -1.47
CA THR A 69 -10.86 4.50 -2.27
C THR A 69 -12.38 4.46 -2.22
N LYS A 70 -12.99 3.83 -3.22
CA LYS A 70 -14.45 3.75 -3.40
C LYS A 70 -15.01 2.34 -3.22
N ARG A 71 -14.18 1.30 -3.34
CA ARG A 71 -14.62 -0.11 -3.35
C ARG A 71 -13.86 -1.02 -2.39
N GLY A 72 -12.78 -0.53 -1.80
CA GLY A 72 -11.82 -1.35 -1.08
C GLY A 72 -10.41 -0.83 -1.28
N LEU A 73 -9.43 -1.50 -0.71
CA LEU A 73 -8.03 -1.28 -0.98
C LEU A 73 -7.33 -2.64 -1.06
N TYR A 74 -6.80 -2.96 -2.23
CA TYR A 74 -5.95 -4.12 -2.43
C TYR A 74 -4.51 -3.68 -2.64
N MET A 75 -3.59 -4.34 -1.96
CA MET A 75 -2.16 -4.18 -2.17
C MET A 75 -1.65 -5.40 -2.93
N SER A 76 -1.08 -5.18 -4.11
CA SER A 76 -0.23 -6.16 -4.78
C SER A 76 1.22 -5.88 -4.41
N GLU A 77 1.82 -6.85 -3.75
CA GLU A 77 3.27 -6.96 -3.67
C GLU A 77 3.83 -7.07 -5.08
N GLY A 78 4.86 -6.28 -5.37
CA GLY A 78 5.64 -6.39 -6.60
C GLY A 78 6.88 -7.24 -6.36
N SER A 79 8.05 -6.64 -6.48
CA SER A 79 9.32 -7.34 -6.30
C SER A 79 10.13 -6.77 -5.15
N ASN A 80 10.78 -7.66 -4.40
CA ASN A 80 11.76 -7.36 -3.37
C ASN A 80 11.24 -6.47 -2.23
N VAL A 81 10.04 -6.77 -1.74
CA VAL A 81 9.38 -6.02 -0.66
C VAL A 81 9.42 -6.87 0.60
N ALA A 82 10.13 -6.42 1.63
CA ALA A 82 10.10 -7.08 2.94
C ALA A 82 8.79 -6.79 3.67
N GLU A 83 8.36 -5.52 3.63
CA GLU A 83 7.23 -5.05 4.41
C GLU A 83 6.63 -3.77 3.82
N VAL A 84 5.31 -3.66 3.92
CA VAL A 84 4.57 -2.44 3.68
C VAL A 84 3.70 -2.14 4.91
N LEU A 85 3.78 -0.90 5.43
CA LEU A 85 2.88 -0.39 6.46
C LEU A 85 1.93 0.63 5.84
N ILE A 86 0.63 0.43 6.02
CA ILE A 86 -0.42 1.26 5.41
C ILE A 86 -1.24 1.89 6.52
N GLN A 87 -1.29 3.22 6.55
CA GLN A 87 -2.06 3.97 7.53
C GLN A 87 -3.48 4.21 7.00
N LEU A 88 -4.44 3.45 7.51
CA LEU A 88 -5.86 3.72 7.28
C LEU A 88 -6.35 4.78 8.26
N MET A 89 -6.71 5.96 7.74
CA MET A 89 -7.28 7.06 8.52
C MET A 89 -8.74 6.82 8.87
N TRP A 90 -9.45 6.11 8.00
CA TRP A 90 -10.86 5.75 8.16
C TRP A 90 -11.21 4.53 7.29
N GLU A 91 -12.10 3.70 7.82
CA GLU A 91 -12.76 2.56 7.19
C GLU A 91 -14.15 2.44 7.84
N PRO A 92 -15.25 2.31 7.08
CA PRO A 92 -16.56 2.03 7.65
C PRO A 92 -16.58 0.57 8.14
N GLU A 93 -17.15 0.34 9.31
CA GLU A 93 -17.39 -1.00 9.87
C GLU A 93 -18.35 -1.81 8.98
#